data_AF-A0A967AKR5-F1
#
_entry.id   AF-A0A967AKR5-F1
#
_cell.length_a   1.000
_cell.length_b   1.000
_cell.length_c   1.000
_cell.angle_alpha   90.00
_cell.angle_beta   90.00
_cell.angle_gamma   90.00
#
_symmetry.space_group_name_H-M   'P 1'
#
loop_
_entity.id
_entity.type
_entity.pdbx_description
1 polymer ?
#
loop_
_entity_poly.entity_id
_entity_poly.type
_entity_poly.pdbx_seq_one_letter_code
_entity_poly.pdbx_strand_id
1 'polypeptide(L)'
;MKLKMDRSILAWGLLSVGLLLHSPVHAATVSHLEITRGAVNYDGPHQDVLDRLLAQDGVMQMGRFQGVGDLVPTISRCDETSALFTSGFSGASAPSAVISDSSIKVDLSSLFFSVNRGNAYQLWNIGTVVTGLFNPTSKEFALSWDRVFDGNSQQAPASFFLNGLVHFDLDVQPVPLPAAAWLFMSGVAGVAALARRRKSE
;
A
#
# COMPACT_ATOMS: atom_id res chain seq x y z
N MET A 1 -53.22 46.73 -23.53
CA MET A 1 -52.51 47.40 -22.42
C MET A 1 -51.80 46.33 -21.59
N LYS A 2 -50.59 46.60 -21.14
CA LYS A 2 -49.47 45.67 -20.86
C LYS A 2 -49.76 44.53 -19.86
N LEU A 3 -49.42 43.31 -20.28
CA LEU A 3 -49.12 42.17 -19.41
C LEU A 3 -47.82 42.49 -18.63
N LYS A 4 -47.89 42.56 -17.31
CA LYS A 4 -46.71 42.68 -16.43
C LYS A 4 -46.66 41.40 -15.61
N MET A 5 -45.86 40.44 -16.08
CA MET A 5 -45.54 39.22 -15.36
C MET A 5 -44.17 39.39 -14.72
N ASP A 6 -44.12 39.27 -13.40
CA ASP A 6 -42.97 39.58 -12.57
C ASP A 6 -41.75 38.71 -12.92
N ARG A 7 -40.64 39.41 -13.16
CA ARG A 7 -39.30 38.86 -13.35
C ARG A 7 -38.73 38.49 -11.98
N SER A 8 -39.07 37.32 -11.45
CA SER A 8 -38.55 36.91 -10.12
C SER A 8 -38.12 35.45 -9.99
N ILE A 9 -38.05 34.68 -11.08
CA ILE A 9 -37.76 33.22 -11.01
C ILE A 9 -36.35 32.86 -11.52
N LEU A 10 -35.57 33.81 -12.03
CA LEU A 10 -34.33 33.50 -12.76
C LEU A 10 -33.02 33.56 -11.94
N ALA A 11 -33.06 33.70 -10.62
CA ALA A 11 -31.84 33.93 -9.82
C ALA A 11 -31.36 32.75 -8.95
N TRP A 12 -32.02 31.59 -8.96
CA TRP A 12 -31.69 30.46 -8.07
C TRP A 12 -31.28 29.16 -8.78
N GLY A 13 -30.98 29.22 -10.09
CA GLY A 13 -30.69 28.02 -10.90
C GLY A 13 -29.23 27.78 -11.27
N LEU A 14 -28.31 28.69 -10.93
CA LEU A 14 -26.93 28.65 -11.47
C LEU A 14 -25.85 28.34 -10.43
N LEU A 15 -26.22 27.97 -9.20
CA LEU A 15 -25.28 27.79 -8.09
C LEU A 15 -25.15 26.32 -7.63
N SER A 16 -25.19 25.35 -8.54
CA SER A 16 -25.08 23.92 -8.14
C SER A 16 -24.29 23.01 -9.09
N VAL A 17 -23.69 23.50 -10.19
CA VAL A 17 -23.01 22.62 -11.17
C VAL A 17 -21.48 22.58 -10.98
N GLY A 18 -20.91 23.38 -10.08
CA GLY A 18 -19.46 23.47 -9.87
C GLY A 18 -18.81 22.35 -9.05
N LEU A 19 -19.56 21.31 -8.62
CA LEU A 19 -19.11 20.35 -7.59
C LEU A 19 -18.79 18.93 -8.08
N LEU A 20 -18.68 18.69 -9.39
CA LEU A 20 -18.54 17.33 -9.94
C LEU A 20 -17.19 17.03 -10.62
N LEU A 21 -16.14 17.79 -10.35
CA LEU A 21 -14.77 17.47 -10.83
C LEU A 21 -13.83 17.04 -9.69
N HIS A 22 -14.37 16.49 -8.60
CA HIS A 22 -13.53 15.67 -7.72
C HIS A 22 -13.46 14.28 -8.32
N SER A 23 -12.39 14.03 -9.08
CA SER A 23 -11.93 12.68 -9.34
C SER A 23 -11.85 11.98 -7.98
N PRO A 24 -12.55 10.85 -7.77
CA PRO A 24 -12.32 10.06 -6.58
C PRO A 24 -10.83 9.69 -6.53
N VAL A 25 -10.12 10.20 -5.53
CA VAL A 25 -8.83 9.67 -5.10
C VAL A 25 -9.13 8.26 -4.60
N HIS A 26 -9.12 7.29 -5.51
CA HIS A 26 -9.21 5.89 -5.15
C HIS A 26 -7.87 5.53 -4.53
N ALA A 27 -7.82 5.46 -3.20
CA ALA A 27 -6.72 4.82 -2.50
C ALA A 27 -6.72 3.33 -2.90
N ALA A 28 -5.86 2.96 -3.82
CA ALA A 28 -5.75 1.58 -4.29
C ALA A 28 -5.07 0.74 -3.19
N THR A 29 -5.72 -0.34 -2.79
CA THR A 29 -5.17 -1.25 -1.76
C THR A 29 -4.19 -2.22 -2.42
N VAL A 30 -2.95 -2.22 -1.93
CA VAL A 30 -1.87 -3.09 -2.42
C VAL A 30 -2.04 -4.49 -1.83
N SER A 31 -2.05 -5.53 -2.66
CA SER A 31 -2.09 -6.93 -2.21
C SER A 31 -0.70 -7.44 -1.86
N HIS A 32 0.28 -7.20 -2.74
CA HIS A 32 1.65 -7.61 -2.54
C HIS A 32 2.64 -6.73 -3.29
N LEU A 33 3.87 -6.74 -2.80
CA LEU A 33 5.03 -6.13 -3.45
C LEU A 33 5.91 -7.26 -3.95
N GLU A 34 6.13 -7.30 -5.25
CA GLU A 34 7.15 -8.14 -5.86
C GLU A 34 8.47 -7.39 -5.78
N ILE A 35 9.41 -7.91 -4.99
CA ILE A 35 10.75 -7.37 -4.83
C ILE A 35 11.60 -7.96 -5.93
N THR A 36 12.21 -7.11 -6.76
CA THR A 36 13.11 -7.54 -7.84
C THR A 36 14.54 -7.08 -7.62
N ARG A 37 14.74 -6.05 -6.81
CA ARG A 37 16.05 -5.59 -6.38
C ARG A 37 15.97 -5.02 -4.99
N GLY A 38 16.99 -5.27 -4.21
CA GLY A 38 17.22 -4.60 -2.94
C GLY A 38 18.71 -4.49 -2.69
N ALA A 39 19.07 -3.59 -1.79
CA ALA A 39 20.45 -3.37 -1.40
C ALA A 39 20.51 -2.80 0.02
N VAL A 40 21.68 -2.94 0.64
CA VAL A 40 21.98 -2.25 1.90
C VAL A 40 23.32 -1.53 1.79
N ASN A 41 23.35 -0.30 2.26
CA ASN A 41 24.57 0.42 2.54
C ASN A 41 24.80 0.41 4.06
N TYR A 42 25.69 -0.46 4.52
CA TYR A 42 25.98 -0.67 5.93
C TYR A 42 27.41 -1.14 6.06
N ASP A 43 28.25 -0.44 6.82
CA ASP A 43 29.62 -0.84 7.08
C ASP A 43 29.69 -1.61 8.40
N GLY A 44 29.46 -2.92 8.34
CA GLY A 44 29.49 -3.75 9.53
C GLY A 44 29.31 -5.25 9.28
N PRO A 45 29.29 -6.05 10.35
CA PRO A 45 29.15 -7.50 10.23
C PRO A 45 27.86 -7.87 9.51
N HIS A 46 27.93 -8.85 8.62
CA HIS A 46 26.79 -9.35 7.82
C HIS A 46 26.34 -8.46 6.64
N GLN A 47 27.03 -7.36 6.32
CA GLN A 47 26.72 -6.54 5.13
C GLN A 47 26.55 -7.40 3.87
N ASP A 48 27.56 -8.22 3.53
CA ASP A 48 27.56 -9.04 2.32
C ASP A 48 26.36 -10.00 2.24
N VAL A 49 25.97 -10.58 3.37
CA VAL A 49 24.87 -11.56 3.42
C VAL A 49 23.52 -10.84 3.37
N LEU A 50 23.40 -9.71 4.06
CA LEU A 50 22.19 -8.90 4.06
C LEU A 50 21.94 -8.29 2.68
N ASP A 51 22.98 -7.78 2.02
CA ASP A 51 22.93 -7.28 0.65
C ASP A 51 22.49 -8.38 -0.31
N ARG A 52 23.07 -9.58 -0.21
CA ARG A 52 22.65 -10.75 -1.00
C ARG A 52 21.21 -11.17 -0.72
N LEU A 53 20.74 -11.11 0.54
CA LEU A 53 19.36 -11.43 0.87
C LEU A 53 18.38 -10.45 0.22
N LEU A 54 18.68 -9.15 0.29
CA LEU A 54 17.86 -8.09 -0.30
C LEU A 54 17.91 -8.08 -1.84
N ALA A 55 19.02 -8.53 -2.43
CA ALA A 55 19.17 -8.65 -3.87
C ALA A 55 18.40 -9.82 -4.50
N GLN A 56 17.83 -10.72 -3.69
CA GLN A 56 17.00 -11.82 -4.18
C GLN A 56 15.60 -11.34 -4.55
N ASP A 57 15.05 -11.95 -5.60
CA ASP A 57 13.64 -11.80 -5.92
C ASP A 57 12.77 -12.41 -4.82
N GLY A 58 11.69 -11.73 -4.47
CA GLY A 58 10.81 -12.14 -3.39
C GLY A 58 9.44 -11.52 -3.49
N VAL A 59 8.49 -12.03 -2.71
CA VAL A 59 7.13 -11.47 -2.68
C VAL A 59 6.75 -11.15 -1.25
N MET A 60 6.55 -9.86 -0.99
CA MET A 60 6.03 -9.38 0.29
C MET A 60 4.52 -9.22 0.21
N GLN A 61 3.80 -9.94 1.04
CA GLN A 61 2.36 -10.03 1.02
C GLN A 61 1.81 -9.09 2.07
N MET A 62 0.97 -8.15 1.63
CA MET A 62 0.38 -7.17 2.52
C MET A 62 -0.70 -7.82 3.39
N GLY A 63 -0.84 -7.34 4.62
CA GLY A 63 -1.84 -7.81 5.58
C GLY A 63 -1.50 -9.14 6.26
N ARG A 64 -0.35 -9.77 6.00
CA ARG A 64 0.06 -11.00 6.69
C ARG A 64 1.55 -11.07 7.02
N PHE A 65 1.87 -11.81 8.08
CA PHE A 65 3.25 -12.14 8.42
C PHE A 65 3.77 -13.30 7.55
N GLN A 66 5.07 -13.28 7.25
CA GLN A 66 5.77 -14.28 6.45
C GLN A 66 6.94 -14.82 7.25
N GLY A 67 7.03 -16.14 7.34
CA GLY A 67 8.07 -16.82 8.10
C GLY A 67 9.43 -16.80 7.42
N VAL A 68 10.40 -17.42 8.08
CA VAL A 68 11.76 -17.60 7.57
C VAL A 68 11.73 -18.39 6.26
N GLY A 69 12.24 -17.78 5.18
CA GLY A 69 12.27 -18.40 3.85
C GLY A 69 11.04 -18.11 2.97
N ASP A 70 9.97 -17.53 3.54
CA ASP A 70 8.74 -17.23 2.79
C ASP A 70 8.82 -15.91 2.01
N LEU A 71 9.64 -14.95 2.49
CA LEU A 71 9.82 -13.65 1.83
C LEU A 71 10.84 -13.73 0.69
N VAL A 72 12.02 -14.25 1.01
CA VAL A 72 13.11 -14.60 0.10
C VAL A 72 13.76 -15.90 0.58
N PRO A 73 14.40 -16.69 -0.30
CA PRO A 73 15.13 -17.87 0.13
C PRO A 73 16.22 -17.53 1.15
N THR A 74 16.36 -18.37 2.16
CA THR A 74 17.40 -18.21 3.18
C THR A 74 18.79 -18.46 2.59
N ILE A 75 19.79 -17.73 3.06
CA ILE A 75 21.18 -18.01 2.73
C ILE A 75 21.80 -18.80 3.88
N SER A 76 22.20 -20.04 3.61
CA SER A 76 22.92 -20.87 4.58
C SER A 76 24.38 -21.03 4.17
N ARG A 77 25.30 -20.76 5.09
CA ARG A 77 26.74 -20.98 4.92
C ARG A 77 27.27 -21.69 6.15
N CYS A 78 27.82 -22.89 5.94
CA CYS A 78 28.33 -23.74 7.02
C CYS A 78 27.23 -24.03 8.06
N ASP A 79 27.33 -23.42 9.24
CA ASP A 79 26.44 -23.51 10.40
C ASP A 79 25.62 -22.23 10.63
N GLU A 80 25.74 -21.24 9.75
CA GLU A 80 25.02 -19.97 9.81
C GLU A 80 23.89 -19.92 8.76
N THR A 81 22.66 -19.73 9.21
CA THR A 81 21.49 -19.47 8.34
C THR A 81 21.01 -18.04 8.55
N SER A 82 21.04 -17.27 7.48
CA SER A 82 20.58 -15.89 7.44
C SER A 82 19.26 -15.77 6.67
N ALA A 83 18.33 -14.97 7.19
CA ALA A 83 16.99 -14.86 6.62
C ALA A 83 16.34 -13.50 6.83
N LEU A 84 15.45 -13.13 5.90
CA LEU A 84 14.49 -12.04 6.05
C LEU A 84 13.10 -12.62 6.26
N PHE A 85 12.35 -12.01 7.18
CA PHE A 85 10.98 -12.42 7.49
C PHE A 85 10.20 -11.28 8.13
N THR A 86 8.88 -11.44 8.26
CA THR A 86 8.02 -10.45 8.92
C THR A 86 7.34 -11.07 10.12
N SER A 87 7.31 -10.36 11.25
CA SER A 87 6.75 -10.88 12.51
C SER A 87 6.19 -9.79 13.41
N GLY A 88 5.15 -10.13 14.17
CA GLY A 88 4.55 -9.30 15.20
C GLY A 88 5.27 -9.35 16.56
N PHE A 89 6.50 -9.88 16.65
CA PHE A 89 7.23 -10.01 17.93
C PHE A 89 7.39 -8.69 18.70
N SER A 90 7.46 -7.57 17.98
CA SER A 90 7.56 -6.22 18.56
C SER A 90 6.20 -5.56 18.84
N GLY A 91 5.08 -6.26 18.60
CA GLY A 91 3.73 -5.67 18.61
C GLY A 91 3.38 -4.88 17.34
N ALA A 92 4.27 -4.87 16.34
CA ALA A 92 4.02 -4.27 15.04
C ALA A 92 2.91 -5.01 14.28
N SER A 93 2.18 -4.26 13.44
CA SER A 93 1.19 -4.84 12.53
C SER A 93 1.87 -5.58 11.37
N ALA A 94 1.13 -6.44 10.68
CA ALA A 94 1.63 -7.03 9.43
C ALA A 94 1.94 -5.94 8.38
N PRO A 95 2.84 -6.22 7.41
CA PRO A 95 3.20 -5.25 6.39
C PRO A 95 1.96 -4.73 5.66
N SER A 96 1.93 -3.44 5.37
CA SER A 96 0.84 -2.83 4.62
C SER A 96 1.37 -1.76 3.69
N ALA A 97 0.64 -1.48 2.61
CA ALA A 97 1.03 -0.43 1.68
C ALA A 97 -0.19 0.34 1.19
N VAL A 98 -0.04 1.65 1.08
CA VAL A 98 -1.04 2.58 0.56
C VAL A 98 -0.39 3.45 -0.49
N ILE A 99 -1.07 3.64 -1.61
CA ILE A 99 -0.60 4.48 -2.71
C ILE A 99 -1.43 5.73 -2.80
N SER A 100 -0.73 6.85 -2.94
CA SER A 100 -1.28 8.17 -3.19
C SER A 100 -0.56 8.77 -4.39
N ASP A 101 -1.23 8.79 -5.55
CA ASP A 101 -0.72 9.30 -6.82
C ASP A 101 0.60 8.66 -7.27
N SER A 102 1.73 9.36 -7.10
CA SER A 102 3.08 8.92 -7.46
C SER A 102 3.93 8.53 -6.25
N SER A 103 3.30 8.36 -5.08
CA SER A 103 3.95 7.96 -3.85
C SER A 103 3.32 6.69 -3.29
N ILE A 104 4.17 5.85 -2.71
CA ILE A 104 3.77 4.67 -1.96
C ILE A 104 4.27 4.82 -0.52
N LYS A 105 3.37 4.57 0.43
CA LYS A 105 3.72 4.47 1.85
C LYS A 105 3.58 3.02 2.27
N VAL A 106 4.67 2.43 2.75
CA VAL A 106 4.72 1.03 3.17
C VAL A 106 5.08 0.97 4.65
N ASP A 107 4.27 0.25 5.42
CA ASP A 107 4.63 -0.14 6.77
C ASP A 107 5.46 -1.42 6.71
N LEU A 108 6.77 -1.28 6.94
CA LEU A 108 7.70 -2.40 7.07
C LEU A 108 8.10 -2.61 8.53
N SER A 109 7.44 -2.01 9.52
CA SER A 109 7.86 -2.05 10.94
C SER A 109 8.00 -3.46 11.52
N SER A 110 7.34 -4.45 10.93
CA SER A 110 7.46 -5.87 11.26
C SER A 110 8.57 -6.62 10.51
N LEU A 111 9.42 -5.95 9.72
CA LEU A 111 10.48 -6.59 8.94
C LEU A 111 11.73 -6.83 9.79
N PHE A 112 12.21 -8.08 9.77
CA PHE A 112 13.37 -8.50 10.53
C PHE A 112 14.41 -9.20 9.66
N PHE A 113 15.66 -9.02 10.06
CA PHE A 113 16.79 -9.82 9.63
C PHE A 113 17.22 -10.72 10.79
N SER A 114 17.50 -11.99 10.50
CA SER A 114 18.07 -12.91 11.49
C SER A 114 19.27 -13.66 10.98
N VAL A 115 20.12 -14.02 11.94
CA VAL A 115 21.26 -14.91 11.78
C VAL A 115 21.14 -16.01 12.84
N ASN A 116 21.06 -17.26 12.40
CA ASN A 116 21.02 -18.44 13.25
C ASN A 116 22.34 -19.20 13.12
N ARG A 117 23.02 -19.46 14.23
CA ARG A 117 24.27 -20.24 14.31
C ARG A 117 24.12 -21.51 15.14
N GLY A 118 23.04 -22.25 14.94
CA GLY A 118 22.71 -23.49 15.65
C GLY A 118 22.34 -23.31 17.13
N ASN A 119 23.22 -22.71 17.94
CA ASN A 119 23.03 -22.46 19.37
C ASN A 119 22.75 -20.97 19.70
N ALA A 120 22.95 -20.07 18.74
CA ALA A 120 22.74 -18.64 18.91
C ALA A 120 21.80 -18.12 17.83
N TYR A 121 20.83 -17.30 18.24
CA TYR A 121 19.90 -16.63 17.35
C TYR A 121 20.02 -15.14 17.57
N GLN A 122 20.36 -14.40 16.51
CA GLN A 122 20.41 -12.95 16.52
C GLN A 122 19.33 -12.42 15.59
N LEU A 123 18.65 -11.38 16.06
CA LEU A 123 17.48 -10.82 15.41
C LEU A 123 17.54 -9.30 15.46
N TRP A 124 17.37 -8.66 14.31
CA TRP A 124 17.38 -7.22 14.17
C TRP A 124 16.12 -6.74 13.46
N ASN A 125 15.46 -5.73 14.03
CA ASN A 125 14.34 -5.05 13.38
C ASN A 125 14.87 -3.99 12.41
N ILE A 126 14.88 -4.35 11.13
CA ILE A 126 15.33 -3.49 10.03
C ILE A 126 14.18 -2.71 9.40
N GLY A 127 12.98 -2.85 9.96
CA GLY A 127 11.73 -2.34 9.45
C GLY A 127 11.34 -0.97 9.97
N THR A 128 10.64 -0.18 9.15
CA THR A 128 9.99 1.06 9.57
C THR A 128 8.84 1.41 8.63
N VAL A 129 8.06 2.43 8.98
CA VAL A 129 7.14 3.04 8.01
C VAL A 129 7.97 3.90 7.06
N VAL A 130 7.95 3.54 5.78
CA VAL A 130 8.72 4.19 4.71
C VAL A 130 7.78 4.79 3.68
N THR A 131 8.13 5.98 3.19
CA THR A 131 7.49 6.57 2.02
C THR A 131 8.48 6.56 0.87
N GLY A 132 8.05 6.10 -0.28
CA GLY A 132 8.85 6.03 -1.48
C GLY A 132 8.12 6.52 -2.72
N LEU A 133 8.75 6.26 -3.86
CA LEU A 133 8.26 6.63 -5.17
C LEU A 133 7.46 5.47 -5.78
N PHE A 134 6.40 5.82 -6.50
CA PHE A 134 5.58 4.89 -7.25
C PHE A 134 5.32 5.44 -8.64
N ASN A 135 5.53 4.60 -9.65
CA ASN A 135 5.18 4.92 -11.03
C ASN A 135 3.81 4.31 -11.37
N PRO A 136 2.74 5.12 -11.54
CA PRO A 136 1.41 4.60 -11.82
C PRO A 136 1.28 3.91 -13.18
N THR A 137 2.21 4.17 -14.11
CA THR A 137 2.23 3.58 -15.45
C THR A 137 2.91 2.22 -15.45
N SER A 138 4.15 2.12 -14.94
CA SER A 138 4.92 0.85 -14.91
C SER A 138 4.62 -0.02 -13.69
N LYS A 139 3.92 0.51 -12.69
CA LYS A 139 3.67 -0.11 -11.37
C LYS A 139 4.94 -0.34 -10.55
N GLU A 140 6.06 0.25 -10.96
CA GLU A 140 7.31 0.14 -10.23
C GLU A 140 7.27 1.00 -8.97
N PHE A 141 7.89 0.48 -7.91
CA PHE A 141 8.15 1.22 -6.69
C PHE A 141 9.64 1.30 -6.38
N ALA A 142 10.01 2.33 -5.62
CA ALA A 142 11.33 2.45 -5.02
C ALA A 142 11.19 2.97 -3.59
N LEU A 143 11.70 2.22 -2.63
CA LEU A 143 11.75 2.55 -1.21
C LEU A 143 13.20 2.76 -0.79
N SER A 144 13.41 3.74 0.09
CA SER A 144 14.68 3.94 0.78
C SER A 144 14.40 4.35 2.21
N TRP A 145 15.11 3.74 3.17
CA TRP A 145 14.98 4.12 4.57
C TRP A 145 16.25 3.80 5.36
N ASP A 146 16.46 4.56 6.43
CA ASP A 146 17.59 4.37 7.34
C ASP A 146 17.16 3.64 8.61
N ARG A 147 18.02 2.76 9.12
CA ARG A 147 17.89 2.12 10.44
C ARG A 147 19.23 2.02 11.12
N VAL A 148 19.19 2.02 12.45
CA VAL A 148 20.36 1.70 13.25
C VAL A 148 20.41 0.19 13.44
N PHE A 149 21.50 -0.42 12.99
CA PHE A 149 21.85 -1.80 13.31
C PHE A 149 22.52 -1.83 14.69
N ASP A 150 21.91 -2.53 15.64
CA ASP A 150 22.48 -2.71 16.97
C ASP A 150 23.41 -3.93 16.96
N GLY A 151 24.71 -3.68 16.76
CA GLY A 151 25.76 -4.66 17.03
C GLY A 151 26.31 -4.45 18.43
N ASN A 152 26.73 -5.54 19.10
CA ASN A 152 27.20 -5.61 20.50
C ASN A 152 28.26 -4.58 20.98
N SER A 153 28.68 -3.62 20.16
CA SER A 153 29.60 -2.55 20.56
C SER A 153 29.47 -1.24 19.79
N GLN A 154 28.72 -1.16 18.68
CA GLN A 154 28.52 0.08 17.91
C GLN A 154 27.16 0.10 17.21
N GLN A 155 26.37 1.12 17.51
CA GLN A 155 25.19 1.49 16.73
C GLN A 155 25.68 2.06 15.40
N ALA A 156 25.51 1.30 14.33
CA ALA A 156 25.93 1.73 13.01
C ALA A 156 24.69 2.00 12.14
N PRO A 157 24.60 3.18 11.51
CA PRO A 157 23.51 3.49 10.60
C PRO A 157 23.64 2.63 9.34
N ALA A 158 22.51 2.13 8.86
CA ALA A 158 22.37 1.35 7.65
C ALA A 158 21.24 1.94 6.80
N SER A 159 21.50 2.14 5.51
CA SER A 159 20.50 2.57 4.53
C SER A 159 20.04 1.40 3.69
N PHE A 160 18.74 1.17 3.64
CA PHE A 160 18.11 0.06 2.90
C PHE A 160 17.41 0.58 1.67
N PHE A 161 17.44 -0.22 0.61
CA PHE A 161 16.79 0.07 -0.65
C PHE A 161 15.99 -1.14 -1.09
N LEU A 162 14.75 -0.92 -1.52
CA LEU A 162 13.91 -1.95 -2.13
C LEU A 162 13.20 -1.40 -3.35
N ASN A 163 13.26 -2.15 -4.43
CA ASN A 163 12.67 -1.82 -5.72
C ASN A 163 11.94 -3.03 -6.26
N GLY A 164 10.88 -2.77 -7.02
CA GLY A 164 10.06 -3.85 -7.52
C GLY A 164 8.76 -3.38 -8.13
N LEU A 165 7.79 -4.29 -8.19
CA LEU A 165 6.47 -4.06 -8.76
C LEU A 165 5.39 -4.13 -7.68
N VAL A 166 4.41 -3.24 -7.80
CA VAL A 166 3.21 -3.23 -6.95
C VAL A 166 2.11 -4.03 -7.63
N HIS A 167 1.51 -4.94 -6.88
CA HIS A 167 0.30 -5.64 -7.28
C HIS A 167 -0.86 -5.23 -6.37
N PHE A 168 -2.03 -5.02 -6.95
CA PHE A 168 -3.23 -4.56 -6.25
C PHE A 168 -4.18 -5.72 -5.99
N ASP A 169 -4.97 -5.62 -4.91
CA ASP A 169 -5.87 -6.72 -4.50
C ASP A 169 -7.19 -6.75 -5.28
N LEU A 170 -7.43 -5.79 -6.17
CA LEU A 170 -8.74 -5.66 -6.79
C LEU A 170 -8.69 -5.33 -8.28
N ASP A 171 -9.15 -6.32 -9.01
CA ASP A 171 -9.95 -6.24 -10.24
C ASP A 171 -11.25 -5.43 -9.99
N VAL A 172 -11.16 -4.22 -9.40
CA VAL A 172 -12.30 -3.28 -9.41
C VAL A 172 -12.37 -2.76 -10.83
N GLN A 173 -13.13 -3.45 -11.68
CA GLN A 173 -13.63 -2.83 -12.89
C GLN A 173 -14.28 -1.51 -12.48
N PRO A 174 -13.83 -0.37 -13.02
CA PRO A 174 -14.50 0.89 -12.81
C PRO A 174 -15.95 0.66 -13.23
N VAL A 175 -16.89 0.68 -12.29
CA VAL A 175 -18.31 0.57 -12.66
C VAL A 175 -18.56 1.77 -13.57
N PRO A 176 -18.96 1.55 -14.84
CA PRO A 176 -19.19 2.66 -15.75
C PRO A 176 -20.21 3.58 -15.09
N LEU A 177 -19.82 4.83 -14.84
CA LEU A 177 -20.67 5.85 -14.22
C LEU A 177 -22.08 5.95 -14.85
N PRO A 178 -22.28 5.70 -16.17
CA PRO A 178 -23.63 5.63 -16.74
C PRO A 178 -24.49 4.52 -16.11
N ALA A 179 -23.94 3.35 -15.84
CA ALA A 179 -24.68 2.22 -15.28
C ALA A 179 -25.08 2.46 -13.82
N ALA A 180 -24.17 3.05 -13.02
CA ALA A 180 -24.47 3.46 -11.65
C ALA A 180 -25.57 4.54 -11.61
N ALA A 181 -25.52 5.51 -12.53
CA ALA A 181 -26.58 6.51 -12.67
C ALA A 181 -27.93 5.88 -13.06
N TRP A 182 -27.95 4.91 -13.98
CA TRP A 182 -29.17 4.20 -14.35
C TRP A 182 -29.77 3.38 -13.20
N LEU A 183 -28.94 2.67 -12.42
CA LEU A 183 -29.40 1.91 -11.26
C LEU A 183 -29.91 2.81 -10.14
N PHE A 184 -29.25 3.96 -9.93
CA PHE A 184 -29.70 4.93 -8.94
C PHE A 184 -31.04 5.56 -9.37
N MET A 185 -31.17 5.92 -10.66
CA MET A 185 -32.41 6.45 -11.21
C MET A 185 -33.55 5.43 -11.23
N SER A 186 -33.27 4.15 -11.49
CA SER A 186 -34.29 3.09 -11.46
C SER A 186 -34.80 2.83 -10.05
N GLY A 187 -33.90 2.86 -9.05
CA GLY A 187 -34.27 2.78 -7.64
C GLY A 187 -35.17 3.95 -7.20
N VAL A 188 -34.78 5.19 -7.55
CA VAL A 188 -35.57 6.39 -7.21
C VAL A 188 -36.95 6.37 -7.91
N ALA A 189 -37.00 5.98 -9.18
CA ALA A 189 -38.26 5.87 -9.92
C ALA A 189 -39.19 4.79 -9.32
N GLY A 190 -38.64 3.64 -8.91
CA GLY A 190 -39.37 2.58 -8.25
C GLY A 190 -39.99 3.04 -6.92
N VAL A 191 -39.22 3.74 -6.09
CA VAL A 191 -39.71 4.29 -4.81
C VAL A 191 -40.79 5.35 -5.05
N ALA A 192 -40.61 6.24 -6.03
CA ALA A 192 -41.60 7.26 -6.36
C ALA A 192 -42.93 6.66 -6.87
N ALA A 193 -42.88 5.60 -7.67
CA ALA A 193 -44.06 4.89 -8.15
C ALA A 193 -44.84 4.22 -7.00
N LEU A 194 -44.12 3.60 -6.06
CA LEU A 194 -44.71 2.98 -4.87
C LEU A 194 -45.37 4.01 -3.94
N ALA A 195 -44.73 5.18 -3.77
CA ALA A 195 -45.27 6.27 -2.96
C ALA A 195 -46.52 6.91 -3.59
N ARG A 196 -46.61 7.01 -4.93
CA ARG A 196 -47.82 7.48 -5.61
C ARG A 196 -48.97 6.50 -5.47
N ARG A 197 -48.69 5.19 -5.54
CA ARG A 197 -49.72 4.16 -5.44
C ARG A 197 -50.42 4.16 -4.07
N ARG A 198 -49.67 4.43 -2.99
CA ARG A 198 -50.20 4.56 -1.61
C ARG A 198 -50.98 5.84 -1.31
N LYS A 199 -50.96 6.84 -2.20
CA LYS A 199 -51.74 8.09 -2.07
C LYS A 199 -53.04 8.07 -2.87
N SER A 200 -53.24 7.03 -3.69
CA SER A 200 -54.43 6.90 -4.55
C SER A 200 -55.41 5.83 -4.04
N GLU A 201 -55.09 5.19 -2.92
CA GLU A 201 -56.03 4.51 -2.02
C GLU A 201 -56.36 5.47 -0.86
#